data_AF-A0A6A2X9T3-F1
#
_entry.id   AF-A0A6A2X9T3-F1
#
_cell.length_a   1.000
_cell.length_b   1.000
_cell.length_c   1.000
_cell.angle_alpha   90.00
_cell.angle_beta   90.00
_cell.angle_gamma   90.00
#
_symmetry.space_group_name_H-M   'P 1'
#
loop_
_entity.id
_entity.type
_entity.pdbx_description
1 polymer ?
#
loop_
_entity_poly.entity_id
_entity_poly.type
_entity_poly.pdbx_seq_one_letter_code
_entity_poly.pdbx_strand_id
1 'polypeptide(L)'
;MRVTHISWEATINWACNEWKDSKTLVRALTWALLRPIPSHSSAFPLLQKQQQQQQQHQLHLTRIVIVSLQCQGIDLVAGGKSKTTKRTAPKSDDIYLKLLVKLYRFMVRRTGSKFNALILKRLFMKDKIVLVVGTVIDDIRVYEVPALKVLLRGPKNGCEAVKHFGPAPGVPHSHTKPHVRSKGRKSERARGRRSSKGFRV
;
A
#
# COMPACT_ATOMS: atom_id res chain seq x y z
N MET A 1 -17.39 -1.32 -62.72
CA MET A 1 -17.00 -0.66 -61.46
C MET A 1 -17.59 -1.46 -60.32
N ARG A 2 -16.78 -2.23 -59.59
CA ARG A 2 -17.19 -3.01 -58.41
C ARG A 2 -16.88 -2.16 -57.18
N VAL A 3 -17.92 -1.70 -56.48
CA VAL A 3 -17.78 -1.08 -55.15
C VAL A 3 -18.07 -2.17 -54.13
N THR A 4 -17.05 -2.55 -53.38
CA THR A 4 -17.11 -3.55 -52.31
C THR A 4 -17.85 -2.98 -51.11
N HIS A 5 -18.88 -3.70 -50.68
CA HIS A 5 -19.64 -3.50 -49.45
C HIS A 5 -18.73 -3.76 -48.24
N ILE A 6 -18.34 -2.71 -47.51
CA ILE A 6 -17.59 -2.85 -46.25
C ILE A 6 -18.60 -3.10 -45.14
N SER A 7 -18.59 -4.34 -44.62
CA SER A 7 -19.40 -4.80 -43.50
C SER A 7 -19.14 -3.96 -42.24
N TRP A 8 -20.24 -3.56 -41.60
CA TRP A 8 -20.37 -2.75 -40.38
C TRP A 8 -19.91 -3.50 -39.11
N GLU A 9 -19.49 -4.76 -39.23
CA GLU A 9 -18.97 -5.58 -38.13
C GLU A 9 -17.53 -5.23 -37.71
N ALA A 10 -16.78 -4.49 -38.54
CA ALA A 10 -15.40 -4.12 -38.25
C ALA A 10 -15.28 -3.01 -37.19
N THR A 11 -16.26 -2.12 -37.09
CA THR A 11 -16.19 -0.95 -36.18
C THR A 11 -16.56 -1.33 -34.74
N ILE A 12 -17.40 -2.35 -34.54
CA ILE A 12 -17.79 -2.83 -33.21
C ILE A 12 -16.66 -3.65 -32.56
N ASN A 13 -15.91 -4.42 -33.35
CA ASN A 13 -14.80 -5.25 -32.85
C ASN A 13 -13.53 -4.46 -32.50
N TRP A 14 -13.37 -3.22 -32.99
CA TRP A 14 -12.28 -2.35 -32.56
C TRP A 14 -12.53 -1.71 -31.18
N ALA A 15 -13.78 -1.38 -30.85
CA ALA A 15 -14.12 -0.75 -29.56
C ALA A 15 -14.07 -1.72 -28.36
N CYS A 16 -14.07 -3.04 -28.60
CA CYS A 16 -14.13 -4.05 -27.54
C CYS A 16 -12.76 -4.39 -26.92
N ASN A 17 -11.64 -4.02 -27.57
CA ASN A 17 -10.30 -4.49 -27.16
C ASN A 17 -9.44 -3.49 -26.37
N GLU A 18 -9.95 -2.31 -25.99
CA GLU A 18 -9.07 -1.33 -25.33
C GLU A 18 -9.72 -0.43 -24.28
N TRP A 19 -10.64 -0.93 -23.45
CA TRP A 19 -11.22 -0.09 -22.38
C TRP A 19 -11.37 -0.82 -21.05
N LYS A 20 -10.48 -0.48 -20.11
CA LYS A 20 -10.37 -1.07 -18.77
C LYS A 20 -10.90 -0.16 -17.66
N ASP A 21 -11.78 0.79 -17.98
CA ASP A 21 -12.32 1.74 -17.00
C ASP A 21 -13.83 1.95 -17.14
N SER A 22 -14.57 1.72 -16.05
CA SER A 22 -16.04 1.75 -15.96
C SER A 22 -16.68 3.14 -16.08
N LYS A 23 -15.87 4.21 -16.11
CA LYS A 23 -16.35 5.60 -16.05
C LYS A 23 -16.71 6.20 -17.42
N THR A 24 -16.23 5.62 -18.52
CA THR A 24 -16.53 6.08 -19.89
C THR A 24 -17.83 5.49 -20.45
N LEU A 25 -18.20 4.27 -20.06
CA LEU A 25 -19.45 3.61 -20.47
C LEU A 25 -20.69 4.38 -19.97
N VAL A 26 -20.66 4.86 -18.74
CA VAL A 26 -21.77 5.63 -18.16
C VAL A 26 -21.97 6.95 -18.93
N ARG A 27 -20.88 7.64 -19.33
CA ARG A 27 -20.98 8.90 -20.09
C ARG A 27 -21.51 8.71 -21.52
N ALA A 28 -21.16 7.59 -22.17
CA ALA A 28 -21.66 7.28 -23.51
C ALA A 28 -23.16 6.92 -23.50
N LEU A 29 -23.61 6.13 -22.51
CA LEU A 29 -25.02 5.79 -22.35
C LEU A 29 -25.86 7.01 -21.92
N THR A 30 -25.30 7.93 -21.13
CA THR A 30 -25.99 9.16 -20.71
C THR A 30 -26.21 10.12 -21.90
N TRP A 31 -25.31 10.14 -22.88
CA TRP A 31 -25.46 10.95 -24.10
C TRP A 31 -26.47 10.37 -25.10
N ALA A 32 -26.69 9.05 -25.11
CA ALA A 32 -27.61 8.40 -26.04
C ALA A 32 -29.10 8.53 -25.64
N LEU A 33 -29.38 8.65 -24.33
CA LEU A 33 -30.74 8.74 -23.79
C LEU A 33 -31.29 10.17 -23.68
N LEU A 34 -30.49 11.19 -23.99
CA LEU A 34 -30.83 12.61 -23.82
C LEU A 34 -31.09 13.35 -25.14
N ARG A 35 -31.75 12.71 -26.11
CA ARG A 35 -32.27 13.43 -27.29
C ARG A 35 -33.72 13.86 -27.06
N PRO A 36 -34.04 15.17 -27.11
CA PRO A 36 -35.40 15.66 -26.94
C PRO A 36 -36.24 15.35 -28.19
N ILE A 37 -37.42 14.78 -27.98
CA ILE A 37 -38.47 14.58 -29.00
C ILE A 37 -39.26 15.90 -29.12
N PRO A 38 -39.42 16.50 -30.32
CA PRO A 38 -40.22 17.70 -30.47
C PRO A 38 -41.70 17.32 -30.63
N SER A 39 -42.53 17.68 -29.65
CA SER A 39 -43.98 17.68 -29.80
C SER A 39 -44.49 19.12 -29.93
N HIS A 40 -44.82 19.51 -31.15
CA HIS A 40 -45.66 20.67 -31.40
C HIS A 40 -47.12 20.29 -31.12
N SER A 41 -47.74 20.89 -30.11
CA SER A 41 -49.16 21.24 -30.16
C SER A 41 -49.55 22.19 -29.04
N SER A 42 -50.07 23.33 -29.47
CA SER A 42 -50.62 24.43 -28.71
C SER A 42 -52.04 24.10 -28.23
N ALA A 43 -52.24 23.86 -26.94
CA ALA A 43 -53.43 24.22 -26.14
C ALA A 43 -53.29 23.64 -24.72
N PHE A 44 -54.05 24.16 -23.76
CA PHE A 44 -54.24 23.73 -22.35
C PHE A 44 -53.50 24.53 -21.26
N PRO A 45 -53.97 25.75 -20.93
CA PRO A 45 -53.49 26.53 -19.78
C PRO A 45 -53.82 25.89 -18.41
N LEU A 46 -54.79 24.96 -18.32
CA LEU A 46 -55.11 24.23 -17.08
C LEU A 46 -54.16 23.04 -16.84
N LEU A 47 -53.69 22.41 -17.91
CA LEU A 47 -52.68 21.35 -17.84
C LEU A 47 -51.30 21.95 -17.51
N GLN A 48 -51.01 23.17 -17.95
CA GLN A 48 -49.79 23.90 -17.55
C GLN A 48 -49.76 24.27 -16.06
N LYS A 49 -50.90 24.65 -15.45
CA LYS A 49 -50.97 24.88 -14.00
C LYS A 49 -50.83 23.58 -13.19
N GLN A 50 -51.45 22.49 -13.64
CA GLN A 50 -51.27 21.17 -13.01
C GLN A 50 -49.85 20.64 -13.20
N GLN A 51 -49.23 20.83 -14.37
CA GLN A 51 -47.82 20.48 -14.61
C GLN A 51 -46.87 21.37 -13.80
N GLN A 52 -47.14 22.67 -13.62
CA GLN A 52 -46.34 23.53 -12.74
C GLN A 52 -46.51 23.17 -11.26
N GLN A 53 -47.70 22.78 -10.80
CA GLN A 53 -47.91 22.28 -9.43
C GLN A 53 -47.22 20.93 -9.21
N GLN A 54 -47.26 20.02 -10.19
CA GLN A 54 -46.54 18.75 -10.14
C GLN A 54 -45.02 18.95 -10.22
N GLN A 55 -44.53 19.91 -11.01
CA GLN A 55 -43.10 20.27 -11.07
C GLN A 55 -42.64 20.94 -9.76
N GLN A 56 -43.43 21.81 -9.14
CA GLN A 56 -43.12 22.42 -7.83
C GLN A 56 -43.08 21.35 -6.72
N HIS A 57 -44.03 20.39 -6.73
CA HIS A 57 -44.02 19.26 -5.79
C HIS A 57 -42.80 18.35 -6.03
N GLN A 58 -42.42 18.08 -7.28
CA GLN A 58 -41.20 17.32 -7.60
C GLN A 58 -39.92 18.07 -7.21
N LEU A 59 -39.84 19.40 -7.37
CA LEU A 59 -38.71 20.22 -6.96
C LEU A 59 -38.57 20.35 -5.43
N HIS A 60 -39.70 20.36 -4.71
CA HIS A 60 -39.73 20.38 -3.25
C HIS A 60 -39.35 19.01 -2.66
N LEU A 61 -39.80 17.91 -3.28
CA LEU A 61 -39.41 16.54 -2.89
C LEU A 61 -37.94 16.26 -3.22
N THR A 62 -37.43 16.72 -4.37
CA THR A 62 -36.00 16.60 -4.70
C THR A 62 -35.13 17.50 -3.81
N ARG A 63 -35.57 18.71 -3.43
CA ARG A 63 -34.88 19.54 -2.40
C ARG A 63 -34.86 18.88 -1.02
N ILE A 64 -35.98 18.30 -0.55
CA ILE A 64 -36.06 17.62 0.76
C ILE A 64 -35.16 16.38 0.79
N VAL A 65 -35.16 15.58 -0.28
CA VAL A 65 -34.30 14.38 -0.37
C VAL A 65 -32.81 14.77 -0.45
N ILE A 66 -32.46 15.84 -1.17
CA ILE A 66 -31.05 16.27 -1.30
C ILE A 66 -30.50 16.87 0.02
N VAL A 67 -31.30 17.65 0.76
CA VAL A 67 -30.87 18.25 2.06
C VAL A 67 -30.82 17.20 3.18
N SER A 68 -31.62 16.13 3.11
CA SER A 68 -31.63 15.06 4.13
C SER A 68 -30.47 14.06 3.99
N LEU A 69 -29.77 14.04 2.84
CA LEU A 69 -28.64 13.13 2.57
C LEU A 69 -27.26 13.73 2.89
N GLN A 70 -27.18 14.98 3.38
CA GLN A 70 -25.88 15.66 3.58
C GLN A 70 -25.30 15.62 5.01
N CYS A 71 -25.95 14.92 5.96
CA CYS A 71 -25.48 14.89 7.35
C CYS A 71 -25.30 13.48 7.94
N GLN A 72 -24.84 12.50 7.15
CA GLN A 72 -24.31 11.25 7.71
C GLN A 72 -22.78 11.26 7.59
N GLY A 73 -22.12 11.53 8.71
CA GLY A 73 -20.66 11.39 8.79
C GLY A 73 -20.25 9.94 8.49
N ILE A 74 -19.21 9.77 7.66
CA ILE A 74 -18.69 8.45 7.34
C ILE A 74 -17.86 7.94 8.52
N ASP A 75 -18.31 6.87 9.18
CA ASP A 75 -17.55 6.20 10.23
C ASP A 75 -16.47 5.29 9.61
N LEU A 76 -15.33 5.89 9.28
CA LEU A 76 -14.17 5.16 8.82
C LEU A 76 -13.31 4.76 10.02
N VAL A 77 -12.93 3.48 10.10
CA VAL A 77 -11.96 2.99 11.08
C VAL A 77 -10.69 3.85 11.02
N ALA A 78 -10.33 4.48 12.15
CA ALA A 78 -9.24 5.46 12.27
C ALA A 78 -9.31 6.64 11.27
N GLY A 79 -10.52 7.05 10.87
CA GLY A 79 -10.76 8.17 9.96
C GLY A 79 -10.28 7.93 8.53
N GLY A 80 -10.15 6.67 8.11
CA GLY A 80 -9.71 6.29 6.76
C GLY A 80 -8.21 6.50 6.48
N LYS A 81 -7.43 6.89 7.50
CA LYS A 81 -6.01 7.20 7.35
C LYS A 81 -5.16 5.96 7.66
N SER A 82 -4.45 5.48 6.64
CA SER A 82 -3.43 4.44 6.83
C SER A 82 -2.11 5.06 7.28
N LYS A 83 -1.67 4.75 8.50
CA LYS A 83 -0.37 5.19 9.04
C LYS A 83 0.74 4.30 8.49
N THR A 84 1.71 4.90 7.80
CA THR A 84 2.92 4.16 7.38
C THR A 84 3.94 4.14 8.50
N THR A 85 4.20 2.97 9.08
CA THR A 85 5.19 2.76 10.16
C THR A 85 6.65 2.82 9.67
N LYS A 86 6.88 2.70 8.36
CA LYS A 86 8.23 2.62 7.76
C LYS A 86 8.89 4.00 7.70
N ARG A 87 10.22 4.02 7.81
CA ARG A 87 11.02 5.26 7.73
C ARG A 87 11.11 5.77 6.29
N THR A 88 11.00 7.09 6.12
CA THR A 88 11.07 7.79 4.82
C THR A 88 12.39 8.53 4.59
N ALA A 89 13.19 8.72 5.65
CA ALA A 89 14.46 9.43 5.65
C ALA A 89 15.45 8.80 6.65
N PRO A 90 16.78 8.97 6.46
CA PRO A 90 17.77 8.45 7.41
C PRO A 90 17.71 9.27 8.72
N LYS A 91 17.97 8.60 9.86
CA LYS A 91 18.02 9.28 11.18
C LYS A 91 19.35 10.01 11.43
N SER A 92 20.44 9.58 10.79
CA SER A 92 21.76 10.16 11.02
C SER A 92 21.96 11.45 10.20
N ASP A 93 22.73 12.39 10.75
CA ASP A 93 23.02 13.67 10.10
C ASP A 93 24.23 13.66 9.16
N ASP A 94 24.92 12.54 9.05
CA ASP A 94 26.05 12.32 8.15
C ASP A 94 25.74 12.76 6.71
N ILE A 95 26.61 13.61 6.19
CA ILE A 95 26.53 14.21 4.85
C ILE A 95 26.61 13.11 3.79
N TYR A 96 27.53 12.15 3.93
CA TYR A 96 27.74 11.10 2.94
C TYR A 96 26.53 10.17 2.84
N LEU A 97 25.91 9.87 3.98
CA LEU A 97 24.70 9.06 4.00
C LEU A 97 23.53 9.75 3.28
N LYS A 98 23.39 11.07 3.46
CA LYS A 98 22.37 11.87 2.76
C LYS A 98 22.61 11.90 1.25
N LEU A 99 23.87 11.99 0.81
CA LEU A 99 24.24 11.92 -0.61
C LEU A 99 23.92 10.54 -1.21
N LEU A 100 24.28 9.46 -0.52
CA LEU A 100 24.03 8.09 -0.98
C LEU A 100 22.54 7.79 -1.09
N VAL A 101 21.75 8.23 -0.11
CA VAL A 101 20.28 8.12 -0.13
C VAL A 101 19.69 8.89 -1.32
N LYS A 102 20.18 10.09 -1.63
CA LYS A 102 19.71 10.89 -2.77
C LYS A 102 19.95 10.14 -4.09
N LEU A 103 21.14 9.56 -4.27
CA LEU A 103 21.49 8.76 -5.44
C LEU A 103 20.56 7.54 -5.59
N TYR A 104 20.41 6.72 -4.55
CA TYR A 104 19.56 5.53 -4.62
C TYR A 104 18.07 5.86 -4.75
N ARG A 105 17.59 6.99 -4.19
CA ARG A 105 16.23 7.49 -4.45
C ARG A 105 16.00 7.81 -5.92
N PHE A 106 16.98 8.41 -6.58
CA PHE A 106 16.92 8.70 -8.00
C PHE A 106 16.89 7.40 -8.81
N MET A 107 17.84 6.50 -8.55
CA MET A 107 17.92 5.21 -9.26
C MET A 107 16.63 4.40 -9.12
N VAL A 108 16.07 4.26 -7.92
CA VAL A 108 14.83 3.50 -7.68
C VAL A 108 13.65 4.00 -8.51
N ARG A 109 13.52 5.32 -8.66
CA ARG A 109 12.43 5.91 -9.46
C ARG A 109 12.60 5.69 -10.96
N ARG A 110 13.84 5.57 -11.45
CA ARG A 110 14.13 5.46 -12.89
C ARG A 110 14.25 4.02 -13.38
N THR A 111 14.86 3.13 -12.61
CA THR A 111 15.15 1.73 -13.04
C THR A 111 14.13 0.71 -12.56
N GLY A 112 13.33 0.98 -11.51
CA GLY A 112 12.34 0.03 -11.00
C GLY A 112 12.90 -1.30 -10.45
N SER A 113 14.22 -1.45 -10.34
CA SER A 113 14.83 -2.71 -9.91
C SER A 113 14.61 -2.99 -8.42
N LYS A 114 14.21 -4.22 -8.09
CA LYS A 114 13.95 -4.65 -6.70
C LYS A 114 15.19 -4.53 -5.82
N PHE A 115 16.38 -4.75 -6.38
CA PHE A 115 17.67 -4.64 -5.70
C PHE A 115 17.91 -3.23 -5.13
N ASN A 116 17.72 -2.18 -5.93
CA ASN A 116 17.93 -0.79 -5.51
C ASN A 116 16.91 -0.37 -4.43
N ALA A 117 15.66 -0.85 -4.54
CA ALA A 117 14.64 -0.58 -3.54
C ALA A 117 14.96 -1.21 -2.17
N LEU A 118 15.61 -2.37 -2.15
CA LEU A 118 16.06 -3.03 -0.92
C LEU A 118 17.24 -2.30 -0.28
N ILE A 119 18.20 -1.82 -1.08
CA ILE A 119 19.32 -1.02 -0.58
C ILE A 119 18.80 0.25 0.09
N LEU A 120 17.92 1.00 -0.58
CA LEU A 120 17.35 2.23 -0.03
C LEU A 120 16.62 1.99 1.29
N LYS A 121 15.84 0.91 1.41
CA LYS A 121 15.17 0.54 2.66
C LYS A 121 16.17 0.25 3.79
N ARG A 122 17.28 -0.43 3.49
CA ARG A 122 18.29 -0.78 4.49
C ARG A 122 19.08 0.44 4.98
N LEU A 123 19.40 1.38 4.07
CA LEU A 123 20.07 2.64 4.42
C LEU A 123 19.28 3.46 5.45
N PHE A 124 17.94 3.41 5.43
CA PHE A 124 17.11 4.11 6.42
C PHE A 124 17.06 3.43 7.79
N MET A 125 17.36 2.13 7.89
CA MET A 125 17.15 1.36 9.13
C MET A 125 18.32 1.38 10.11
N LYS A 126 19.50 1.93 9.75
CA LYS A 126 20.77 1.81 10.51
C LYS A 126 21.28 0.36 10.66
N ASP A 127 20.91 -0.53 9.77
CA ASP A 127 21.49 -1.86 9.73
C ASP A 127 22.76 -1.81 8.90
N LYS A 128 23.92 -2.06 9.52
CA LYS A 128 25.21 -2.17 8.81
C LYS A 128 25.04 -3.20 7.70
N ILE A 129 25.01 -2.71 6.46
CA ILE A 129 24.86 -3.54 5.29
C ILE A 129 26.24 -4.15 5.04
N VAL A 130 26.34 -5.48 5.07
CA VAL A 130 27.48 -6.15 4.42
C VAL A 130 27.12 -6.21 2.95
N LEU A 131 27.49 -5.17 2.21
CA LEU A 131 27.44 -5.19 0.76
C LEU A 131 28.61 -6.04 0.30
N VAL A 132 28.38 -7.31 -0.05
CA VAL A 132 29.30 -7.99 -0.97
C VAL A 132 28.87 -7.57 -2.37
N VAL A 133 29.49 -6.52 -2.88
CA VAL A 133 29.61 -6.33 -4.34
C VAL A 133 30.97 -6.87 -4.69
N GLY A 134 31.00 -8.13 -5.07
CA GLY A 134 32.20 -8.81 -5.50
C GLY A 134 31.85 -10.27 -5.78
N THR A 135 32.10 -10.72 -7.00
CA THR A 135 32.71 -12.04 -7.16
C THR A 135 33.81 -12.14 -6.11
N VAL A 136 33.78 -13.20 -5.30
CA VAL A 136 34.86 -13.47 -4.35
C VAL A 136 36.13 -13.66 -5.19
N ILE A 137 36.97 -12.61 -5.20
CA ILE A 137 38.31 -12.54 -5.82
C ILE A 137 38.29 -12.43 -7.36
N ASP A 138 38.88 -11.36 -7.88
CA ASP A 138 39.28 -11.23 -9.30
C ASP A 138 40.53 -12.10 -9.53
N ASP A 139 40.35 -13.41 -9.69
CA ASP A 139 41.36 -14.20 -10.39
C ASP A 139 41.24 -13.82 -11.88
N ILE A 140 42.32 -13.25 -12.44
CA ILE A 140 42.48 -12.70 -13.80
C ILE A 140 42.14 -13.67 -14.96
N ARG A 141 41.64 -14.86 -14.64
CA ARG A 141 41.36 -15.98 -15.56
C ARG A 141 39.87 -16.28 -15.74
N VAL A 142 38.96 -15.62 -15.02
CA VAL A 142 37.53 -15.97 -15.08
C VAL A 142 36.75 -14.93 -15.88
N TYR A 143 36.59 -15.20 -17.19
CA TYR A 143 36.04 -14.22 -18.14
C TYR A 143 34.52 -14.22 -18.30
N GLU A 144 33.77 -15.16 -17.71
CA GLU A 144 32.30 -15.07 -17.68
C GLU A 144 31.74 -15.60 -16.36
N VAL A 145 31.28 -14.68 -15.51
CA VAL A 145 30.52 -15.01 -14.30
C VAL A 145 29.11 -14.45 -14.47
N PRO A 146 28.03 -15.25 -14.36
CA PRO A 146 26.69 -14.71 -14.38
C PRO A 146 26.54 -13.72 -13.21
N ALA A 147 26.04 -12.52 -13.48
CA ALA A 147 26.00 -11.41 -12.53
C ALA A 147 25.04 -11.66 -11.34
N LEU A 148 25.45 -12.51 -10.39
CA LEU A 148 24.70 -12.82 -9.18
C LEU A 148 24.90 -11.71 -8.13
N LYS A 149 23.99 -10.73 -8.11
CA LYS A 149 23.94 -9.68 -7.09
C LYS A 149 23.25 -10.21 -5.82
N VAL A 150 24.02 -10.66 -4.83
CA VAL A 150 23.48 -11.22 -3.56
C VAL A 150 23.45 -10.15 -2.45
N LEU A 151 22.28 -9.96 -1.83
CA LEU A 151 22.10 -9.02 -0.71
C LEU A 151 22.14 -9.74 0.64
N LEU A 152 23.33 -9.90 1.22
CA LEU A 152 23.49 -10.47 2.55
C LEU A 152 23.16 -9.46 3.66
N ARG A 153 22.83 -9.96 4.86
CA ARG A 153 22.58 -9.15 6.06
C ARG A 153 23.08 -9.91 7.28
N GLY A 154 23.72 -9.20 8.19
CA GLY A 154 24.13 -9.78 9.48
C GLY A 154 22.94 -10.23 10.34
N PRO A 155 23.15 -11.19 11.26
CA PRO A 155 22.12 -11.66 12.17
C PRO A 155 21.66 -10.54 13.11
N LYS A 156 20.37 -10.17 13.04
CA LYS A 156 19.79 -9.09 13.87
C LYS A 156 19.52 -9.52 15.32
N ASN A 157 19.22 -10.80 15.51
CA ASN A 157 18.74 -11.33 16.79
C ASN A 157 19.88 -11.80 17.70
N GLY A 158 21.13 -11.57 17.31
CA GLY A 158 22.31 -11.94 18.11
C GLY A 158 22.62 -10.96 19.26
N CYS A 159 21.99 -9.78 19.28
CA CYS A 159 22.24 -8.75 20.29
C CYS A 159 21.72 -9.14 21.69
N GLU A 160 22.42 -8.71 22.74
CA GLU A 160 22.02 -9.00 24.12
C GLU A 160 20.62 -8.49 24.48
N ALA A 161 20.25 -7.30 24.01
CA ALA A 161 18.92 -6.73 24.22
C ALA A 161 17.80 -7.66 23.70
N VAL A 162 18.03 -8.33 22.56
CA VAL A 162 17.03 -9.22 21.96
C VAL A 162 16.79 -10.47 22.81
N LYS A 163 17.78 -10.90 23.60
CA LYS A 163 17.64 -12.05 24.52
C LYS A 163 16.66 -11.79 25.66
N HIS A 164 16.35 -10.52 25.93
CA HIS A 164 15.39 -10.10 26.94
C HIS A 164 13.98 -9.87 26.38
N PHE A 165 13.80 -9.92 25.06
CA PHE A 165 12.49 -9.78 24.43
C PHE A 165 11.74 -11.12 24.37
N GLY A 166 10.43 -11.05 24.12
CA GLY A 166 9.55 -12.23 24.05
C GLY A 166 8.75 -12.45 25.34
N PRO A 167 8.21 -13.67 25.53
CA PRO A 167 7.42 -14.01 26.71
C PRO A 167 8.17 -13.75 28.02
N ALA A 168 7.43 -13.36 29.06
CA ALA A 168 8.03 -13.01 30.35
C ALA A 168 8.87 -14.17 30.92
N PRO A 169 10.02 -13.90 31.54
CA PRO A 169 10.85 -14.94 32.14
C PRO A 169 10.07 -15.62 33.28
N GLY A 170 9.83 -16.92 33.15
CA GLY A 170 9.01 -17.68 34.11
C GLY A 170 7.66 -18.14 33.56
N VAL A 171 7.33 -17.81 32.31
CA VAL A 171 6.25 -18.46 31.56
C VAL A 171 6.76 -19.82 31.03
N PRO A 172 5.96 -20.91 31.11
CA PRO A 172 6.36 -22.20 30.54
C PRO A 172 6.78 -22.05 29.07
N HIS A 173 7.85 -22.72 28.65
CA HIS A 173 8.45 -22.63 27.31
C HIS A 173 9.07 -21.26 26.95
N SER A 174 9.19 -20.34 27.91
CA SER A 174 9.96 -19.09 27.71
C SER A 174 11.46 -19.35 27.91
N HIS A 175 12.26 -18.96 26.92
CA HIS A 175 13.73 -18.98 27.00
C HIS A 175 14.32 -17.57 27.19
N THR A 176 13.48 -16.59 27.54
CA THR A 176 13.87 -15.19 27.70
C THR A 176 14.79 -15.01 28.91
N LYS A 177 15.91 -14.30 28.69
CA LYS A 177 16.91 -14.01 29.72
C LYS A 177 16.32 -13.01 30.73
N PRO A 178 16.35 -13.28 32.05
CA PRO A 178 15.90 -12.30 33.04
C PRO A 178 16.90 -11.14 33.19
N HIS A 179 16.39 -9.96 33.56
CA HIS A 179 17.21 -8.80 33.93
C HIS A 179 17.67 -8.95 35.38
N VAL A 180 18.90 -9.38 35.58
CA VAL A 180 19.47 -9.62 36.92
C VAL A 180 20.65 -8.68 37.14
N ARG A 181 20.72 -8.05 38.32
CA ARG A 181 21.80 -7.14 38.71
C ARG A 181 23.19 -7.77 38.64
N SER A 182 23.31 -9.02 39.07
CA SER A 182 24.59 -9.75 39.09
C SER A 182 24.39 -11.23 38.78
N LYS A 183 25.42 -11.85 38.23
CA LYS A 183 25.48 -13.30 38.12
C LYS A 183 25.86 -13.89 39.46
N GLY A 184 25.20 -14.97 39.86
CA GLY A 184 25.53 -15.64 41.11
C GLY A 184 24.55 -16.77 41.45
N ARG A 185 24.83 -17.51 42.52
CA ARG A 185 23.93 -18.55 43.04
C ARG A 185 22.72 -17.95 43.77
N LYS A 186 22.91 -16.76 44.35
CA LYS A 186 21.93 -16.08 45.22
C LYS A 186 20.83 -15.33 44.43
N SER A 187 21.12 -14.86 43.22
CA SER A 187 20.17 -14.07 42.41
C SER A 187 19.38 -14.95 41.43
N GLU A 188 18.04 -14.94 41.52
CA GLU A 188 17.07 -15.50 40.55
C GLU A 188 17.34 -16.93 40.04
N ARG A 189 17.97 -17.80 40.84
CA ARG A 189 18.29 -19.20 40.49
C ARG A 189 17.64 -20.26 41.37
N ALA A 190 16.74 -19.86 42.29
CA ALA A 190 16.10 -20.76 43.25
C ALA A 190 14.74 -21.26 42.74
N ARG A 191 13.64 -20.67 43.19
CA ARG A 191 12.27 -21.03 42.80
C ARG A 191 12.02 -20.71 41.32
N GLY A 192 11.28 -21.57 40.62
CA GLY A 192 10.98 -21.41 39.19
C GLY A 192 12.13 -21.77 38.24
N ARG A 193 13.34 -22.02 38.75
CA ARG A 193 14.52 -22.46 37.96
C ARG A 193 15.00 -23.86 38.31
N ARG A 194 14.65 -24.38 39.49
CA ARG A 194 15.06 -25.71 39.97
C ARG A 194 13.82 -26.50 40.40
N SER A 195 13.79 -27.79 40.05
CA SER A 195 12.73 -28.70 40.48
C SER A 195 12.66 -28.84 42.00
N SER A 196 13.80 -28.78 42.69
CA SER A 196 13.89 -28.92 44.15
C SER A 196 13.38 -27.72 44.96
N LYS A 197 13.04 -26.60 44.31
CA LYS A 197 12.55 -25.38 44.98
C LYS A 197 11.11 -25.07 44.56
N GLY A 198 10.22 -26.03 44.79
CA GLY A 198 8.77 -25.93 44.58
C GLY A 198 8.34 -26.30 43.17
N PHE A 199 8.82 -25.56 42.16
CA PHE A 199 8.54 -25.86 40.75
C PHE A 199 9.64 -25.31 39.84
N ARG A 200 9.72 -25.87 38.62
CA ARG A 200 10.59 -25.39 37.55
C ARG A 200 9.74 -25.01 36.35
N VAL A 201 9.99 -23.81 35.82
CA VAL A 201 9.44 -23.31 34.56
C VAL A 201 10.31 -23.80 33.41
#